data_AF-A0A9Q8YZT6-F1
#
_entry.id   AF-A0A9Q8YZT6-F1
#
_cell.length_a   1.000
_cell.length_b   1.000
_cell.length_c   1.000
_cell.angle_alpha   90.00
_cell.angle_beta   90.00
_cell.angle_gamma   90.00
#
_symmetry.space_group_name_H-M   'P 1'
#
loop_
_entity.id
_entity.type
_entity.pdbx_description
1 polymer ?
#
loop_
_entity_poly.entity_id
_entity_poly.type
_entity_poly.pdbx_seq_one_letter_code
_entity_poly.pdbx_strand_id
1 'polypeptide(L)'
;MAELSPLHAPYFAATKNPEEIARRLRADEDLIDLQKPCSWVAWYLPDYDTERGKAIAACLTPNPDLGHELKKLVYNNFVHRIRRYLKHDGPNGAHNAAVGDMEDIEKDILLEELSTALKVLAYLQEKAIIQPETTADSITAWLQKRVVTHTENTSSIPKPPPISRKRLCYICRREITRPFPSHPSMCIPCGAFNYASSQISVPPKLTLPDSFTALVTGARVNLGYHTVLRLLRCGARVIATSRYPLDAISRYTKEPDSYQWKDRLRVVGADFRSARDAFELVHGVKQCLEQWADGGKPRLYALINNAAQTLTDSVKKENRALEREENLRGCEPYPGLLIKRSYKPRVRGGVVPLMLESDKVYPKRIDSPEVRVDNVESLERTQTSENGATTIEPYTKSSWVQDMREIPYEDVGSALSVNTFVPFILCRELLPFMGVVGPSPTVSPETAVKPQGYVINVSSREGIFEDTTSSTAKRGKHVHTNMSKAALNMLTETEAEPAWRTRRVAMNTVDPGYMSAAPEYKDAFGGTRPIGWEDGAGRVLWPIAVAEIEGQVIWGRFLKHYGAVEVDPGRGRG
;
A
#
# COMPACT_ATOMS: atom_id res chain seq x y z
N MET A 1 2.25 -44.10 -18.48
CA MET A 1 1.95 -44.38 -17.06
C MET A 1 2.73 -45.57 -16.49
N ALA A 2 3.13 -46.59 -17.28
CA ALA A 2 3.88 -47.75 -16.77
C ALA A 2 5.27 -47.40 -16.17
N GLU A 3 5.99 -46.42 -16.74
CA GLU A 3 7.35 -46.03 -16.29
C GLU A 3 7.39 -45.22 -14.99
N LEU A 4 6.23 -44.75 -14.51
CA LEU A 4 6.15 -43.93 -13.29
C LEU A 4 5.93 -44.77 -12.03
N SER A 5 5.74 -46.09 -12.14
CA SER A 5 5.40 -46.93 -10.98
C SER A 5 6.64 -47.48 -10.26
N PRO A 6 6.59 -47.67 -8.92
CA PRO A 6 7.65 -48.33 -8.14
C PRO A 6 7.97 -49.75 -8.62
N LEU A 7 7.03 -50.43 -9.28
CA LEU A 7 7.18 -51.80 -9.76
C LEU A 7 8.08 -51.92 -11.00
N HIS A 8 8.09 -50.91 -11.87
CA HIS A 8 8.88 -50.93 -13.11
C HIS A 8 10.21 -50.17 -13.00
N ALA A 9 10.33 -49.25 -12.03
CA ALA A 9 11.52 -48.44 -11.82
C ALA A 9 12.81 -49.23 -11.55
N PRO A 10 12.82 -50.33 -10.77
CA PRO A 10 14.02 -51.15 -10.57
C PRO A 10 14.52 -51.80 -11.86
N TYR A 11 13.59 -52.32 -12.67
CA TYR A 11 13.92 -52.93 -13.97
C TYR A 11 14.48 -51.89 -14.94
N PHE A 12 13.89 -50.70 -14.99
CA PHE A 12 14.38 -49.59 -15.81
C PHE A 12 15.79 -49.15 -15.38
N ALA A 13 16.01 -48.93 -14.08
CA ALA A 13 17.32 -48.57 -13.52
C ALA A 13 18.39 -49.63 -13.79
N ALA A 14 18.02 -50.91 -13.79
CA ALA A 14 18.95 -52.02 -14.00
C ALA A 14 19.25 -52.31 -15.50
N THR A 15 18.31 -52.08 -16.42
CA THR A 15 18.44 -52.53 -17.82
C THR A 15 18.76 -51.43 -18.82
N LYS A 16 18.44 -50.17 -18.51
CA LYS A 16 18.61 -49.04 -19.45
C LYS A 16 20.03 -48.49 -19.42
N ASN A 17 20.45 -47.92 -20.55
CA ASN A 17 21.78 -47.34 -20.70
C ASN A 17 21.90 -45.99 -19.95
N PRO A 18 23.11 -45.51 -19.65
CA PRO A 18 23.31 -44.28 -18.86
C PRO A 18 22.68 -43.02 -19.47
N GLU A 19 22.65 -42.90 -20.80
CA GLU A 19 22.05 -41.75 -21.50
C GLU A 19 20.53 -41.71 -21.37
N GLU A 20 19.87 -42.87 -21.49
CA GLU A 20 18.42 -42.99 -21.29
C GLU A 20 18.03 -42.69 -19.85
N ILE A 21 18.84 -43.13 -18.88
CA ILE A 21 18.65 -42.80 -17.46
C ILE A 21 18.82 -41.30 -17.24
N ALA A 22 19.87 -40.67 -17.79
CA ALA A 22 20.09 -39.23 -17.66
C ALA A 22 18.93 -38.41 -18.26
N ARG A 23 18.40 -38.83 -19.42
CA ARG A 23 17.23 -38.20 -20.05
C ARG A 23 15.98 -38.34 -19.18
N ARG A 24 15.77 -39.50 -18.56
CA ARG A 24 14.67 -39.74 -17.64
C ARG A 24 14.75 -38.84 -16.40
N LEU A 25 15.94 -38.71 -15.80
CA LEU A 25 16.15 -37.85 -14.63
C LEU A 25 15.89 -36.37 -14.94
N ARG A 26 16.30 -35.86 -16.11
CA ARG A 26 15.97 -34.50 -16.56
C ARG A 26 14.46 -34.31 -16.74
N ALA A 27 13.80 -35.26 -17.39
CA ALA A 27 12.34 -35.22 -17.55
C ALA A 27 11.61 -35.29 -16.19
N ASP A 28 12.17 -36.01 -15.21
CA ASP A 28 11.62 -36.05 -13.85
C ASP A 28 11.79 -34.72 -13.11
N GLU A 29 12.90 -33.99 -13.29
CA GLU A 29 13.04 -32.62 -12.78
C GLU A 29 12.02 -31.67 -13.43
N ASP A 30 11.83 -31.73 -14.75
CA ASP A 30 10.83 -30.92 -15.46
C ASP A 30 9.40 -31.20 -14.92
N LEU A 31 9.10 -32.46 -14.60
CA LEU A 31 7.82 -32.84 -13.99
C LEU A 31 7.69 -32.32 -12.55
N ILE A 32 8.76 -32.33 -11.77
CA ILE A 32 8.79 -31.75 -10.42
C ILE A 32 8.53 -30.24 -10.47
N ASP A 33 9.14 -29.53 -11.41
CA ASP A 33 8.94 -28.08 -11.59
C ASP A 33 7.51 -27.74 -12.03
N LEU A 34 6.86 -28.66 -12.74
CA LEU A 34 5.43 -28.57 -13.10
C LEU A 34 4.48 -29.14 -12.03
N GLN A 35 4.99 -29.54 -10.85
CA GLN A 35 4.23 -30.18 -9.76
C GLN A 35 3.42 -31.42 -10.20
N LYS A 36 3.99 -32.22 -11.09
CA LYS A 36 3.40 -33.47 -11.60
C LYS A 36 4.13 -34.69 -11.02
N PRO A 37 3.46 -35.86 -10.93
CA PRO A 37 4.10 -37.09 -10.47
C PRO A 37 5.27 -37.48 -11.38
N CYS A 38 6.45 -37.69 -10.80
CA CYS A 38 7.67 -38.14 -11.45
C CYS A 38 7.95 -39.64 -11.20
N SER A 39 8.97 -40.20 -11.86
CA SER A 39 9.28 -41.63 -11.76
C SER A 39 10.06 -42.00 -10.51
N TRP A 40 9.97 -43.28 -10.11
CA TRP A 40 10.74 -43.84 -9.00
C TRP A 40 12.18 -44.24 -9.38
N VAL A 41 12.63 -43.97 -10.61
CA VAL A 41 13.93 -44.46 -11.13
C VAL A 41 15.09 -43.98 -10.26
N ALA A 42 15.09 -42.72 -9.83
CA ALA A 42 16.13 -42.16 -8.96
C ALA A 42 16.31 -42.93 -7.62
N TRP A 43 15.26 -43.60 -7.13
CA TRP A 43 15.32 -44.38 -5.90
C TRP A 43 16.21 -45.62 -6.02
N TYR A 44 16.30 -46.19 -7.23
CA TYR A 44 17.01 -47.44 -7.50
C TYR A 44 18.35 -47.26 -8.20
N LEU A 45 18.81 -46.01 -8.35
CA LEU A 45 20.13 -45.73 -8.92
C LEU A 45 21.25 -45.98 -7.89
N PRO A 46 22.41 -46.50 -8.34
CA PRO A 46 23.54 -46.78 -7.48
C PRO A 46 24.24 -45.48 -7.02
N ASP A 47 25.11 -45.59 -6.03
CA ASP A 47 25.95 -44.45 -5.62
C ASP A 47 26.90 -44.03 -6.73
N TYR A 48 27.29 -42.75 -6.70
CA TYR A 48 28.12 -42.15 -7.72
C TYR A 48 29.45 -42.91 -7.93
N ASP A 49 30.06 -43.44 -6.87
CA ASP A 49 31.40 -44.04 -6.93
C ASP A 49 31.43 -45.37 -7.72
N THR A 50 30.26 -45.90 -8.12
CA THR A 50 30.14 -47.04 -9.03
C THR A 50 30.42 -46.66 -10.49
N GLU A 51 30.93 -47.60 -11.30
CA GLU A 51 31.15 -47.38 -12.74
C GLU A 51 29.87 -46.91 -13.46
N ARG A 52 28.71 -47.43 -13.04
CA ARG A 52 27.42 -47.03 -13.59
C ARG A 52 27.00 -45.63 -13.14
N GLY A 53 27.24 -45.26 -11.87
CA GLY A 53 26.98 -43.91 -11.34
C GLY A 53 27.81 -42.84 -12.06
N LYS A 54 29.12 -43.09 -12.25
CA LYS A 54 30.02 -42.20 -13.01
C LYS A 54 29.59 -42.03 -14.46
N ALA A 55 29.17 -43.11 -15.12
CA ALA A 55 28.70 -43.06 -16.50
C ALA A 55 27.41 -42.23 -16.65
N ILE A 56 26.46 -42.36 -15.70
CA ILE A 56 25.23 -41.53 -15.69
C ILE A 56 25.58 -40.06 -15.42
N ALA A 57 26.46 -39.80 -14.45
CA ALA A 57 26.91 -38.45 -14.11
C ALA A 57 27.56 -37.73 -15.29
N ALA A 58 28.40 -38.42 -16.07
CA ALA A 58 29.01 -37.88 -17.27
C ALA A 58 27.97 -37.46 -18.32
N CYS A 59 26.87 -38.22 -18.46
CA CYS A 59 25.77 -37.90 -19.37
C CYS A 59 24.89 -36.74 -18.85
N LEU A 60 24.78 -36.57 -17.54
CA LEU A 60 24.01 -35.50 -16.90
C LEU A 60 24.73 -34.15 -17.00
N THR A 61 26.06 -34.13 -16.90
CA THR A 61 26.83 -32.89 -16.91
C THR A 61 26.90 -32.22 -18.29
N PRO A 62 26.77 -30.89 -18.37
CA PRO A 62 26.77 -30.15 -19.64
C PRO A 62 28.17 -30.04 -20.30
N ASN A 63 29.25 -30.29 -19.55
CA ASN A 63 30.62 -30.30 -20.07
C ASN A 63 31.33 -31.61 -19.71
N PRO A 64 31.79 -32.42 -20.69
CA PRO A 64 32.50 -33.67 -20.43
C PRO A 64 33.84 -33.49 -19.70
N ASP A 65 34.45 -32.30 -19.74
CA ASP A 65 35.75 -32.00 -19.12
C ASP A 65 35.64 -31.64 -17.62
N LEU A 66 34.43 -31.64 -17.05
CA LEU A 66 34.23 -31.39 -15.62
C LEU A 66 34.94 -32.46 -14.77
N GLY A 67 35.60 -31.99 -13.71
CA GLY A 67 36.28 -32.85 -12.74
C GLY A 67 35.33 -33.80 -12.01
N HIS A 68 35.89 -34.87 -11.47
CA HIS A 68 35.15 -35.96 -10.80
C HIS A 68 34.26 -35.46 -9.65
N GLU A 69 34.74 -34.54 -8.82
CA GLU A 69 33.97 -34.01 -7.68
C GLU A 69 32.75 -33.19 -8.12
N LEU A 70 32.86 -32.45 -9.23
CA LEU A 70 31.74 -31.68 -9.77
C LEU A 70 30.71 -32.59 -10.45
N LYS A 71 31.16 -33.66 -11.13
CA LYS A 71 30.26 -34.70 -11.67
C LYS A 71 29.51 -35.42 -10.55
N LYS A 72 30.20 -35.73 -9.44
CA LYS A 72 29.60 -36.32 -8.22
C LYS A 72 28.49 -35.42 -7.67
N LEU A 73 28.77 -34.13 -7.54
CA LEU A 73 27.82 -33.14 -7.04
C LEU A 73 26.57 -33.05 -7.92
N VAL A 74 26.73 -32.94 -9.25
CA VAL A 74 25.60 -32.86 -10.18
C VAL A 74 24.74 -34.13 -10.10
N TYR A 75 25.36 -35.30 -10.13
CA TYR A 75 24.64 -36.57 -10.01
C TYR A 75 23.85 -36.68 -8.70
N ASN A 76 24.50 -36.38 -7.57
CA ASN A 76 23.88 -36.46 -6.26
C ASN A 76 22.70 -35.50 -6.13
N ASN A 77 22.79 -34.29 -6.69
CA ASN A 77 21.72 -33.29 -6.64
C ASN A 77 20.46 -33.78 -7.39
N PHE A 78 20.61 -34.27 -8.63
CA PHE A 78 19.49 -34.86 -9.39
C PHE A 78 18.81 -35.98 -8.60
N VAL A 79 19.60 -36.90 -8.04
CA VAL A 79 19.08 -38.05 -7.29
C VAL A 79 18.38 -37.63 -5.99
N HIS A 80 18.98 -36.72 -5.22
CA HIS A 80 18.42 -36.25 -3.95
C HIS A 80 17.13 -35.46 -4.16
N ARG A 81 17.09 -34.55 -5.13
CA ARG A 81 15.91 -33.74 -5.42
C ARG A 81 14.70 -34.60 -5.79
N ILE A 82 14.88 -35.59 -6.67
CA ILE A 82 13.80 -36.50 -7.07
C ILE A 82 13.36 -37.38 -5.90
N ARG A 83 14.30 -37.96 -5.14
CA ARG A 83 13.99 -38.79 -3.95
C ARG A 83 13.22 -37.99 -2.90
N ARG A 84 13.60 -36.72 -2.67
CA ARG A 84 12.93 -35.82 -1.73
C ARG A 84 11.49 -35.52 -2.15
N TYR A 85 11.27 -35.20 -3.43
CA TYR A 85 9.93 -34.95 -3.96
C TYR A 85 9.02 -36.17 -3.79
N LEU A 86 9.53 -37.38 -4.06
CA LEU A 86 8.79 -38.63 -3.85
C LEU A 86 8.49 -38.92 -2.36
N LYS A 87 9.36 -38.50 -1.43
CA LYS A 87 9.15 -38.68 0.02
C LYS A 87 8.15 -37.70 0.62
N HIS A 88 8.12 -36.44 0.18
CA HIS A 88 7.45 -35.36 0.92
C HIS A 88 6.37 -34.59 0.14
N ASP A 89 6.48 -34.45 -1.19
CA ASP A 89 5.70 -33.45 -1.95
C ASP A 89 4.92 -34.03 -3.15
N GLY A 90 4.87 -35.36 -3.30
CA GLY A 90 4.11 -36.04 -4.37
C GLY A 90 2.61 -36.25 -4.05
N PRO A 91 1.75 -36.50 -5.06
CA PRO A 91 0.29 -36.61 -4.90
C PRO A 91 -0.21 -37.78 -4.03
N ASN A 92 0.69 -38.65 -3.52
CA ASN A 92 0.38 -39.73 -2.57
C ASN A 92 1.05 -39.54 -1.18
N GLY A 93 1.54 -38.33 -0.86
CA GLY A 93 2.24 -38.00 0.40
C GLY A 93 1.37 -37.93 1.67
N ALA A 94 0.33 -38.74 1.76
CA ALA A 94 -0.37 -39.02 3.02
C ALA A 94 -0.19 -40.50 3.32
N HIS A 95 0.92 -40.85 4.00
CA HIS A 95 1.09 -41.96 4.95
C HIS A 95 2.58 -42.35 5.07
N ASN A 96 3.07 -42.37 6.32
CA ASN A 96 4.40 -42.81 6.82
C ASN A 96 5.55 -41.79 6.68
N ALA A 97 6.38 -41.46 7.67
CA ALA A 97 6.65 -41.90 9.04
C ALA A 97 7.36 -40.72 9.77
N ALA A 98 7.05 -40.37 11.02
CA ALA A 98 7.67 -40.87 12.26
C ALA A 98 9.22 -40.97 12.24
N VAL A 99 9.85 -40.04 12.97
CA VAL A 99 11.12 -40.08 13.74
C VAL A 99 12.42 -40.50 13.04
N GLY A 100 13.42 -39.63 13.15
CA GLY A 100 14.85 -39.99 13.16
C GLY A 100 15.62 -39.62 11.91
N ASP A 101 16.33 -38.49 12.01
CA ASP A 101 17.64 -38.18 11.40
C ASP A 101 17.66 -36.77 10.77
N MET A 102 18.09 -35.82 11.59
CA MET A 102 18.74 -34.60 11.14
C MET A 102 20.17 -34.98 10.73
N GLU A 103 20.38 -35.26 9.44
CA GLU A 103 21.71 -35.21 8.83
C GLU A 103 21.73 -34.14 7.73
N ASP A 104 22.90 -33.54 7.60
CA ASP A 104 23.24 -32.24 7.03
C ASP A 104 22.42 -31.74 5.83
N ILE A 105 21.89 -30.52 5.97
CA ILE A 105 21.27 -29.76 4.88
C ILE A 105 22.40 -29.21 4.00
N GLU A 106 22.92 -30.03 3.09
CA GLU A 106 23.65 -29.52 1.93
C GLU A 106 22.65 -28.77 1.03
N LYS A 107 22.91 -27.49 0.79
CA LYS A 107 22.12 -26.67 -0.12
C LYS A 107 22.32 -27.19 -1.55
N ASP A 108 21.23 -27.64 -2.17
CA ASP A 108 21.20 -27.96 -3.59
C ASP A 108 21.65 -26.73 -4.41
N ILE A 109 22.83 -26.79 -5.02
CA ILE A 109 23.31 -25.76 -5.95
C ILE A 109 22.55 -25.93 -7.26
N LEU A 110 21.76 -24.93 -7.65
CA LEU A 110 21.06 -24.97 -8.93
C LEU A 110 22.09 -25.00 -10.08
N LEU A 111 21.87 -25.81 -11.11
CA LEU A 111 22.80 -25.93 -12.25
C LEU A 111 23.06 -24.57 -12.93
N GLU A 112 22.09 -23.66 -12.86
CA GLU A 112 22.17 -22.27 -13.32
C GLU A 112 23.11 -21.42 -12.45
N GLU A 113 23.14 -21.64 -11.13
CA GLU A 113 24.04 -20.97 -10.19
C GLU A 113 25.48 -21.48 -10.39
N LEU A 114 25.67 -22.78 -10.63
CA LEU A 114 26.97 -23.36 -10.99
C LEU A 114 27.48 -22.80 -12.34
N SER A 115 26.60 -22.73 -13.35
CA SER A 115 26.91 -22.12 -14.66
C SER A 115 27.32 -20.65 -14.52
N THR A 116 26.61 -19.91 -13.66
CA THR A 116 26.92 -18.50 -13.40
C THR A 116 28.24 -18.34 -12.66
N ALA A 117 28.52 -19.17 -11.66
CA ALA A 117 29.79 -19.17 -10.94
C ALA A 117 30.97 -19.49 -11.88
N LEU A 118 30.81 -20.46 -12.79
CA LEU A 118 31.82 -20.79 -13.80
C LEU A 118 32.06 -19.63 -14.78
N LYS A 119 31.02 -18.91 -15.20
CA LYS A 119 31.17 -17.70 -16.04
C LYS A 119 31.92 -16.58 -15.33
N VAL A 120 31.66 -16.38 -14.04
CA VAL A 120 32.40 -15.38 -13.23
C VAL A 120 33.87 -15.77 -13.08
N LEU A 121 34.16 -17.04 -12.81
CA LEU A 121 35.54 -17.54 -12.73
C LEU A 121 36.29 -17.38 -14.06
N ALA A 122 35.65 -17.72 -15.18
CA ALA A 122 36.23 -17.54 -16.52
C ALA A 122 36.55 -16.06 -16.80
N TYR A 123 35.64 -15.14 -16.46
CA TYR A 123 35.88 -13.69 -16.60
C TYR A 123 37.04 -13.19 -15.73
N LEU A 124 37.14 -13.69 -14.48
CA LEU A 124 38.23 -13.32 -13.57
C LEU A 124 39.60 -13.85 -14.05
N GLN A 125 39.63 -15.03 -14.67
CA GLN A 125 40.84 -15.57 -15.31
C GLN A 125 41.23 -14.76 -16.56
N GLU A 126 40.26 -14.39 -17.40
CA GLU A 126 40.49 -13.58 -18.60
C GLU A 126 41.09 -12.20 -18.27
N LYS A 127 40.68 -11.60 -17.14
CA LYS A 127 41.25 -10.34 -16.64
C LYS A 127 42.56 -10.51 -15.87
N ALA A 128 43.13 -11.71 -15.83
CA ALA A 128 44.33 -12.07 -15.05
C ALA A 128 44.24 -11.72 -13.55
N ILE A 129 43.01 -11.70 -13.00
CA ILE A 129 42.75 -11.38 -11.58
C ILE A 129 42.99 -12.63 -10.72
N ILE A 130 42.75 -13.82 -11.29
CA ILE A 130 42.98 -15.12 -10.64
C ILE A 130 43.79 -16.03 -11.56
N GLN A 131 44.70 -16.80 -10.98
CA GLN A 131 45.49 -17.86 -11.64
C GLN A 131 44.96 -19.25 -11.20
N PRO A 132 45.30 -20.35 -11.90
CA PRO A 132 44.86 -21.71 -11.53
C PRO A 132 45.13 -22.11 -10.07
N GLU A 133 46.21 -21.59 -9.49
CA GLU A 133 46.65 -21.80 -8.11
C GLU A 133 45.96 -20.88 -7.07
N THR A 134 45.06 -19.99 -7.51
CA THR A 134 44.39 -19.04 -6.61
C THR A 134 43.29 -19.76 -5.81
N THR A 135 43.43 -19.76 -4.49
CA THR A 135 42.48 -20.44 -3.59
C THR A 135 41.12 -19.74 -3.54
N ALA A 136 40.05 -20.51 -3.34
CA ALA A 136 38.68 -19.99 -3.27
C ALA A 136 38.51 -18.93 -2.16
N ASP A 137 39.21 -19.09 -1.03
CA ASP A 137 39.21 -18.12 0.07
C ASP A 137 39.80 -16.78 -0.35
N SER A 138 40.86 -16.78 -1.16
CA SER A 138 41.49 -15.56 -1.67
C SER A 138 40.55 -14.79 -2.62
N ILE A 139 39.81 -15.51 -3.47
CA ILE A 139 38.81 -14.93 -4.37
C ILE A 139 37.67 -14.32 -3.56
N THR A 140 37.19 -15.05 -2.55
CA THR A 140 36.09 -14.61 -1.67
C THR A 140 36.48 -13.38 -0.87
N ALA A 141 37.68 -13.37 -0.29
CA ALA A 141 38.23 -12.23 0.44
C ALA A 141 38.40 -11.01 -0.47
N TRP A 142 38.86 -11.19 -1.70
CA TRP A 142 39.01 -10.11 -2.68
C TRP A 142 37.66 -9.49 -3.08
N LEU A 143 36.65 -10.33 -3.34
CA LEU A 143 35.28 -9.87 -3.64
C LEU A 143 34.68 -9.10 -2.47
N GLN A 144 34.81 -9.63 -1.25
CA GLN A 144 34.33 -8.97 -0.03
C GLN A 144 35.01 -7.61 0.18
N LYS A 145 36.31 -7.51 -0.09
CA LYS A 145 37.07 -6.26 0.09
C LYS A 145 36.57 -5.14 -0.84
N ARG A 146 36.14 -5.46 -2.07
CA ARG A 146 35.56 -4.49 -3.01
C ARG A 146 34.11 -4.12 -2.72
N VAL A 147 33.35 -5.01 -2.08
CA VAL A 147 31.99 -4.71 -1.63
C VAL A 147 32.00 -3.81 -0.38
N VAL A 148 33.04 -3.91 0.46
CA VAL A 148 33.13 -3.19 1.74
C VAL A 148 33.72 -1.76 1.61
N THR A 149 34.45 -1.43 0.54
CA THR A 149 35.08 -0.11 0.35
C THR A 149 34.13 1.09 0.19
N HIS A 150 32.81 0.89 0.26
CA HIS A 150 31.82 1.99 0.21
C HIS A 150 31.21 2.39 1.56
N THR A 151 31.75 1.92 2.70
CA THR A 151 31.24 2.28 4.02
C THR A 151 32.35 2.55 5.04
N GLU A 152 32.72 3.82 5.19
CA GLU A 152 33.34 4.40 6.40
C GLU A 152 32.44 5.60 6.81
N ASN A 153 32.16 5.97 8.06
CA ASN A 153 32.74 5.70 9.37
C ASN A 153 31.69 6.10 10.44
N THR A 154 31.37 5.28 11.45
CA THR A 154 30.89 5.75 12.77
C THR A 154 31.12 4.66 13.83
N SER A 155 31.89 5.02 14.85
CA SER A 155 32.26 4.18 15.99
C SER A 155 31.20 4.18 17.10
N SER A 156 30.86 2.96 17.53
CA SER A 156 30.50 2.49 18.89
C SER A 156 29.38 3.19 19.67
N ILE A 157 28.14 2.77 19.40
CA ILE A 157 27.14 2.44 20.44
C ILE A 157 26.91 0.94 20.31
N PRO A 158 26.86 0.13 21.39
CA PRO A 158 26.49 -1.27 21.27
C PRO A 158 25.06 -1.33 20.72
N LYS A 159 24.91 -1.73 19.45
CA LYS A 159 23.60 -1.99 18.88
C LYS A 159 22.98 -3.14 19.68
N PRO A 160 21.72 -3.02 20.14
CA PRO A 160 21.02 -4.18 20.68
C PRO A 160 21.10 -5.30 19.65
N PRO A 161 21.23 -6.58 20.07
CA PRO A 161 21.40 -7.68 19.13
C PRO A 161 20.27 -7.61 18.10
N PRO A 162 20.56 -7.70 16.79
CA PRO A 162 19.52 -7.71 15.79
C PRO A 162 18.68 -8.96 16.06
N ILE A 163 17.47 -8.76 16.60
CA ILE A 163 16.44 -9.78 16.53
C ILE A 163 16.27 -10.01 15.03
N SER A 164 16.71 -11.16 14.52
CA SER A 164 16.40 -11.61 13.17
C SER A 164 14.91 -11.92 13.12
N ARG A 165 14.08 -10.86 13.19
CA ARG A 165 12.64 -11.00 13.03
C ARG A 165 12.44 -11.57 11.63
N LYS A 166 12.03 -12.84 11.60
CA LYS A 166 11.39 -13.47 10.44
C LYS A 166 10.52 -12.42 9.77
N ARG A 167 10.90 -11.96 8.58
CA ARG A 167 10.18 -10.88 7.90
C ARG A 167 8.87 -11.46 7.42
N LEU A 168 7.75 -11.04 7.98
CA LEU A 168 6.43 -11.47 7.54
C LEU A 168 5.98 -10.65 6.32
N CYS A 169 5.38 -11.33 5.35
CA CYS A 169 4.75 -10.72 4.19
C CYS A 169 3.69 -9.72 4.64
N TYR A 170 3.70 -8.53 4.02
CA TYR A 170 2.78 -7.45 4.34
C TYR A 170 1.30 -7.82 4.16
N ILE A 171 0.99 -8.64 3.14
CA ILE A 171 -0.38 -9.07 2.83
C ILE A 171 -0.73 -10.36 3.59
N CYS A 172 -0.10 -11.49 3.25
CA CYS A 172 -0.49 -12.80 3.77
C CYS A 172 0.07 -13.15 5.16
N ARG A 173 0.93 -12.30 5.73
CA ARG A 173 1.56 -12.49 7.05
C ARG A 173 2.42 -13.75 7.21
N ARG A 174 2.68 -14.52 6.14
CA ARG A 174 3.62 -15.65 6.12
C ARG A 174 5.07 -15.18 6.07
N GLU A 175 6.01 -16.00 6.53
CA GLU A 175 7.44 -15.71 6.49
C GLU A 175 7.93 -15.54 5.03
N ILE A 176 8.70 -14.47 4.79
CA ILE A 176 9.31 -14.18 3.49
C ILE A 176 10.63 -14.95 3.41
N THR A 177 10.66 -16.00 2.59
CA THR A 177 11.90 -16.70 2.22
C THR A 177 12.59 -16.00 1.05
N ARG A 178 11.80 -15.56 0.04
CA ARG A 178 12.27 -14.75 -1.09
C ARG A 178 11.36 -13.51 -1.27
N PRO A 179 11.91 -12.30 -1.14
CA PRO A 179 11.14 -11.06 -1.30
C PRO A 179 10.85 -10.76 -2.78
N PHE A 180 9.72 -10.11 -3.07
CA PHE A 180 9.44 -9.60 -4.41
C PHE A 180 10.33 -8.37 -4.73
N PRO A 181 11.01 -8.31 -5.91
CA PRO A 181 12.04 -7.30 -6.16
C PRO A 181 11.60 -5.85 -5.97
N SER A 182 10.41 -5.48 -6.47
CA SER A 182 9.89 -4.12 -6.31
C SER A 182 9.16 -3.88 -4.98
N HIS A 183 8.79 -4.95 -4.27
CA HIS A 183 8.09 -4.88 -2.98
C HIS A 183 8.74 -5.84 -1.96
N PRO A 184 9.90 -5.48 -1.39
CA PRO A 184 10.66 -6.40 -0.55
C PRO A 184 9.95 -6.82 0.75
N SER A 185 8.88 -6.14 1.13
CA SER A 185 8.01 -6.48 2.25
C SER A 185 6.95 -7.53 1.91
N MET A 186 6.92 -8.06 0.69
CA MET A 186 5.96 -9.07 0.24
C MET A 186 6.70 -10.32 -0.26
N CYS A 187 6.06 -11.49 -0.08
CA CYS A 187 6.50 -12.69 -0.79
C CYS A 187 6.16 -12.59 -2.28
N ILE A 188 6.80 -13.42 -3.12
CA ILE A 188 6.62 -13.40 -4.59
C ILE A 188 5.14 -13.39 -5.01
N PRO A 189 4.25 -14.29 -4.53
CA PRO A 189 2.85 -14.28 -4.94
C PRO A 189 2.11 -12.98 -4.58
N CYS A 190 2.30 -12.49 -3.35
CA CYS A 190 1.66 -11.26 -2.89
C CYS A 190 2.18 -10.02 -3.60
N GLY A 191 3.48 -9.98 -3.91
CA GLY A 191 4.09 -8.88 -4.67
C GLY A 191 3.59 -8.85 -6.11
N ALA A 192 3.53 -10.01 -6.78
CA ALA A 192 2.98 -10.14 -8.13
C ALA A 192 1.50 -9.73 -8.18
N PHE A 193 0.69 -10.21 -7.23
CA PHE A 193 -0.71 -9.82 -7.10
C PHE A 193 -0.87 -8.31 -6.86
N ASN A 194 -0.13 -7.74 -5.90
CA ASN A 194 -0.17 -6.30 -5.63
C ASN A 194 0.16 -5.47 -6.86
N TYR A 195 1.22 -5.86 -7.57
CA TYR A 195 1.66 -5.17 -8.78
C TYR A 195 0.58 -5.26 -9.86
N ALA A 196 0.09 -6.46 -10.18
CA ALA A 196 -0.93 -6.67 -11.19
C ALA A 196 -2.22 -5.87 -10.88
N SER A 197 -2.70 -5.92 -9.64
CA SER A 197 -3.90 -5.21 -9.19
C SER A 197 -3.69 -3.69 -9.11
N SER A 198 -2.48 -3.20 -8.88
CA SER A 198 -2.19 -1.76 -8.99
C SER A 198 -2.22 -1.30 -10.45
N GLN A 199 -1.73 -2.14 -11.37
CA GLN A 199 -1.62 -1.82 -12.79
C GLN A 199 -2.97 -1.76 -13.51
N ILE A 200 -4.04 -2.38 -13.00
CA ILE A 200 -5.35 -2.27 -13.67
C ILE A 200 -5.89 -0.84 -13.63
N SER A 201 -5.45 0.00 -12.68
CA SER A 201 -5.93 1.38 -12.52
C SER A 201 -5.05 2.41 -13.25
N VAL A 202 -4.24 1.99 -14.22
CA VAL A 202 -3.36 2.87 -15.01
C VAL A 202 -3.49 2.58 -16.51
N PRO A 203 -3.16 3.52 -17.40
CA PRO A 203 -3.20 3.29 -18.84
C PRO A 203 -2.17 2.24 -19.30
N PRO A 204 -2.44 1.48 -20.38
CA PRO A 204 -3.66 1.50 -21.19
C PRO A 204 -4.79 0.64 -20.60
N LYS A 205 -4.59 -0.03 -19.45
CA LYS A 205 -5.58 -0.97 -18.90
C LYS A 205 -6.89 -0.29 -18.49
N LEU A 206 -6.80 0.86 -17.82
CA LEU A 206 -7.94 1.72 -17.56
C LEU A 206 -7.93 2.91 -18.51
N THR A 207 -8.99 3.02 -19.31
CA THR A 207 -9.30 4.22 -20.09
C THR A 207 -10.68 4.69 -19.71
N LEU A 208 -10.78 5.91 -19.18
CA LEU A 208 -12.00 6.56 -18.77
C LEU A 208 -12.45 7.51 -19.88
N PRO A 209 -13.76 7.62 -20.16
CA PRO A 209 -14.26 8.57 -21.15
C PRO A 209 -14.02 10.02 -20.68
N ASP A 210 -13.92 10.95 -21.62
CA ASP A 210 -13.71 12.39 -21.32
C ASP A 210 -14.83 13.00 -20.47
N SER A 211 -16.02 12.39 -20.47
CA SER A 211 -17.14 12.76 -19.62
C SER A 211 -16.98 12.33 -18.15
N PHE A 212 -15.98 11.49 -17.83
CA PHE A 212 -15.78 10.96 -16.49
C PHE A 212 -15.20 12.05 -15.58
N THR A 213 -16.04 12.62 -14.73
CA THR A 213 -15.68 13.66 -13.76
C THR A 213 -15.41 13.07 -12.38
N ALA A 214 -14.34 13.52 -11.73
CA ALA A 214 -13.97 13.06 -10.40
C ALA A 214 -13.66 14.24 -9.46
N LEU A 215 -14.06 14.13 -8.20
CA LEU A 215 -13.65 15.00 -7.11
C LEU A 215 -12.70 14.23 -6.19
N VAL A 216 -11.48 14.73 -5.98
CA VAL A 216 -10.51 14.16 -5.06
C VAL A 216 -10.13 15.18 -4.00
N THR A 217 -10.41 14.85 -2.74
CA THR A 217 -10.10 15.75 -1.63
C THR A 217 -8.68 15.55 -1.10
N GLY A 218 -8.02 16.63 -0.65
CA GLY A 218 -6.68 16.53 -0.05
C GLY A 218 -5.59 16.10 -1.05
N ALA A 219 -5.60 16.70 -2.24
CA ALA A 219 -4.88 16.23 -3.42
C ALA A 219 -3.52 16.91 -3.68
N ARG A 220 -2.98 17.68 -2.73
CA ARG A 220 -1.73 18.42 -2.96
C ARG A 220 -0.47 17.55 -2.96
N VAL A 221 -0.45 16.52 -2.11
CA VAL A 221 0.74 15.68 -1.84
C VAL A 221 0.30 14.25 -1.55
N ASN A 222 1.26 13.32 -1.54
CA ASN A 222 1.08 11.92 -1.08
C ASN A 222 -0.04 11.20 -1.85
N LEU A 223 -0.82 10.34 -1.16
CA LEU A 223 -1.87 9.51 -1.76
C LEU A 223 -2.82 10.28 -2.68
N GLY A 224 -3.32 11.43 -2.24
CA GLY A 224 -4.27 12.23 -3.03
C GLY A 224 -3.65 12.75 -4.33
N TYR A 225 -2.38 13.13 -4.30
CA TYR A 225 -1.63 13.57 -5.48
C TYR A 225 -1.54 12.46 -6.53
N HIS A 226 -1.09 11.27 -6.12
CA HIS A 226 -0.98 10.12 -7.02
C HIS A 226 -2.34 9.62 -7.52
N THR A 227 -3.39 9.73 -6.70
CA THR A 227 -4.77 9.39 -7.09
C THR A 227 -5.26 10.31 -8.22
N VAL A 228 -5.05 11.62 -8.10
CA VAL A 228 -5.41 12.58 -9.16
C VAL A 228 -4.61 12.32 -10.44
N LEU A 229 -3.30 12.09 -10.33
CA LEU A 229 -2.48 11.79 -11.51
C LEU A 229 -2.95 10.54 -12.24
N ARG A 230 -3.29 9.46 -11.54
CA ARG A 230 -3.82 8.24 -12.17
C ARG A 230 -5.13 8.51 -12.90
N LEU A 231 -6.08 9.22 -12.27
CA LEU A 231 -7.35 9.58 -12.90
C LEU A 231 -7.16 10.45 -14.15
N LEU A 232 -6.30 11.48 -14.07
CA LEU A 232 -5.99 12.36 -15.19
C LEU A 232 -5.34 11.59 -16.35
N ARG A 233 -4.35 10.73 -16.05
CA ARG A 233 -3.68 9.89 -17.05
C ARG A 233 -4.64 8.87 -17.68
N CYS A 234 -5.66 8.42 -16.96
CA CYS A 234 -6.71 7.55 -17.50
C CYS A 234 -7.78 8.30 -18.33
N GLY A 235 -7.77 9.63 -18.41
CA GLY A 235 -8.72 10.42 -19.22
C GLY A 235 -9.76 11.23 -18.45
N ALA A 236 -9.86 11.08 -17.13
CA ALA A 236 -10.89 11.77 -16.34
C ALA A 236 -10.69 13.30 -16.24
N ARG A 237 -11.78 14.05 -16.14
CA ARG A 237 -11.78 15.45 -15.68
C ARG A 237 -11.77 15.47 -14.15
N VAL A 238 -10.80 16.13 -13.52
CA VAL A 238 -10.57 16.01 -12.07
C VAL A 238 -10.63 17.37 -11.39
N ILE A 239 -11.46 17.47 -10.36
CA ILE A 239 -11.49 18.57 -9.39
C ILE A 239 -10.68 18.10 -8.17
N ALA A 240 -9.57 18.77 -7.90
CA ALA A 240 -8.66 18.48 -6.80
C ALA A 240 -8.81 19.54 -5.70
N THR A 241 -8.85 19.14 -4.43
CA THR A 241 -8.94 20.10 -3.31
C THR A 241 -7.66 20.17 -2.49
N SER A 242 -7.34 21.36 -1.98
CA SER A 242 -6.15 21.57 -1.16
C SER A 242 -6.33 22.77 -0.22
N ARG A 243 -5.71 22.70 0.97
CA ARG A 243 -5.50 23.88 1.84
C ARG A 243 -4.55 24.92 1.25
N TYR A 244 -3.73 24.51 0.29
CA TYR A 244 -2.73 25.34 -0.40
C TYR A 244 -2.90 25.08 -1.92
N PRO A 245 -3.92 25.69 -2.56
CA PRO A 245 -4.25 25.42 -3.96
C PRO A 245 -3.17 25.81 -4.96
N LEU A 246 -2.45 26.91 -4.77
CA LEU A 246 -1.38 27.35 -5.68
C LEU A 246 -0.17 26.39 -5.62
N ASP A 247 0.21 25.91 -4.43
CA ASP A 247 1.23 24.87 -4.31
C ASP A 247 0.79 23.56 -4.98
N ALA A 248 -0.50 23.20 -4.91
CA ALA A 248 -1.02 22.04 -5.63
C ALA A 248 -0.88 22.22 -7.16
N ILE A 249 -1.30 23.36 -7.70
CA ILE A 249 -1.16 23.70 -9.12
C ILE A 249 0.31 23.66 -9.55
N SER A 250 1.20 24.26 -8.76
CA SER A 250 2.65 24.28 -9.05
C SER A 250 3.24 22.87 -9.12
N ARG A 251 2.74 21.91 -8.32
CA ARG A 251 3.19 20.51 -8.37
C ARG A 251 2.71 19.80 -9.61
N TYR A 252 1.40 19.87 -9.89
CA TYR A 252 0.82 19.23 -11.08
C TYR A 252 1.42 19.76 -12.37
N THR A 253 1.64 21.06 -12.48
CA THR A 253 2.20 21.68 -13.69
C THR A 253 3.70 21.39 -13.89
N LYS A 254 4.39 20.88 -12.86
CA LYS A 254 5.78 20.40 -12.96
C LYS A 254 5.88 18.94 -13.41
N GLU A 255 4.78 18.21 -13.46
CA GLU A 255 4.79 16.87 -14.04
C GLU A 255 5.13 16.94 -15.54
N PRO A 256 6.02 16.05 -16.02
CA PRO A 256 6.53 16.11 -17.40
C PRO A 256 5.42 15.94 -18.44
N ASP A 257 4.37 15.20 -18.11
CA ASP A 257 3.21 14.91 -18.96
C ASP A 257 2.03 15.85 -18.73
N SER A 258 2.19 16.90 -17.91
CA SER A 258 1.10 17.81 -17.54
C SER A 258 0.40 18.48 -18.72
N TYR A 259 1.12 18.73 -19.82
CA TYR A 259 0.56 19.29 -21.05
C TYR A 259 -0.55 18.43 -21.68
N GLN A 260 -0.62 17.13 -21.37
CA GLN A 260 -1.63 16.21 -21.92
C GLN A 260 -2.97 16.26 -21.18
N TRP A 261 -2.99 16.75 -19.94
CA TRP A 261 -4.16 16.65 -19.07
C TRP A 261 -4.47 17.88 -18.22
N LYS A 262 -3.61 18.90 -18.20
CA LYS A 262 -3.79 20.12 -17.39
C LYS A 262 -5.15 20.80 -17.62
N ASP A 263 -5.69 20.75 -18.83
CA ASP A 263 -6.97 21.40 -19.17
C ASP A 263 -8.17 20.67 -18.54
N ARG A 264 -7.99 19.40 -18.16
CA ARG A 264 -8.94 18.55 -17.44
C ARG A 264 -8.81 18.66 -15.91
N LEU A 265 -7.81 19.38 -15.40
CA LEU A 265 -7.62 19.61 -13.97
C LEU A 265 -8.24 20.94 -13.54
N ARG A 266 -8.94 20.93 -12.40
CA ARG A 266 -9.33 22.12 -11.65
C ARG A 266 -8.94 21.96 -10.19
N VAL A 267 -8.54 23.04 -9.54
CA VAL A 267 -8.10 23.05 -8.13
C VAL A 267 -8.96 24.02 -7.33
N VAL A 268 -9.44 23.57 -6.16
CA VAL A 268 -10.22 24.36 -5.21
C VAL A 268 -9.48 24.46 -3.88
N GLY A 269 -9.37 25.68 -3.36
CA GLY A 269 -8.91 25.94 -2.00
C GLY A 269 -9.98 25.55 -0.97
N ALA A 270 -9.65 24.66 -0.03
CA ALA A 270 -10.57 24.28 1.05
C ALA A 270 -9.82 23.80 2.30
N ASP A 271 -10.17 24.32 3.47
CA ASP A 271 -9.73 23.80 4.78
C ASP A 271 -10.88 23.10 5.49
N PHE A 272 -10.84 21.77 5.51
CA PHE A 272 -11.88 20.92 6.08
C PHE A 272 -11.95 20.93 7.61
N ARG A 273 -11.11 21.73 8.28
CA ARG A 273 -11.31 22.12 9.69
C ARG A 273 -12.45 23.13 9.84
N SER A 274 -12.92 23.74 8.74
CA SER A 274 -14.07 24.63 8.71
C SER A 274 -15.17 24.07 7.81
N ALA A 275 -16.37 23.89 8.36
CA ALA A 275 -17.53 23.44 7.58
C ALA A 275 -17.90 24.41 6.45
N ARG A 276 -17.66 25.71 6.65
CA ARG A 276 -17.86 26.75 5.63
C ARG A 276 -17.11 26.42 4.34
N ASP A 277 -15.85 26.04 4.45
CA ASP A 277 -15.02 25.72 3.26
C ASP A 277 -15.52 24.47 2.54
N ALA A 278 -16.12 23.51 3.26
CA ALA A 278 -16.75 22.34 2.64
C ALA A 278 -18.00 22.73 1.83
N PHE A 279 -18.85 23.61 2.37
CA PHE A 279 -19.99 24.14 1.61
C PHE A 279 -19.53 25.00 0.42
N GLU A 280 -18.54 25.87 0.59
CA GLU A 280 -17.99 26.65 -0.53
C GLU A 280 -17.39 25.73 -1.62
N LEU A 281 -16.74 24.64 -1.25
CA LEU A 281 -16.28 23.60 -2.17
C LEU A 281 -17.45 22.98 -2.95
N VAL A 282 -18.54 22.61 -2.28
CA VAL A 282 -19.74 22.04 -2.94
C VAL A 282 -20.26 22.98 -4.04
N HIS A 283 -20.35 24.29 -3.76
CA HIS A 283 -20.76 25.27 -4.75
C HIS A 283 -19.79 25.34 -5.93
N GLY A 284 -18.48 25.38 -5.67
CA GLY A 284 -17.45 25.38 -6.72
C GLY A 284 -17.47 24.11 -7.57
N VAL A 285 -17.72 22.95 -6.96
CA VAL A 285 -17.86 21.67 -7.67
C VAL A 285 -19.08 21.70 -8.59
N LYS A 286 -20.26 22.11 -8.08
CA LYS A 286 -21.49 22.21 -8.89
C LYS A 286 -21.27 23.11 -10.12
N GLN A 287 -20.64 24.27 -9.95
CA GLN A 287 -20.29 25.17 -11.05
C GLN A 287 -19.35 24.54 -12.08
N CYS A 288 -18.33 23.79 -11.64
CA CYS A 288 -17.44 23.11 -12.58
C CYS A 288 -18.13 21.98 -13.34
N LEU A 289 -19.02 21.25 -12.68
CA LEU A 289 -19.81 20.21 -13.34
C LEU A 289 -20.76 20.82 -14.38
N GLU A 290 -21.34 21.99 -14.11
CA GLU A 290 -22.16 22.74 -15.07
C GLU A 290 -21.33 23.20 -16.28
N GLN A 291 -20.14 23.76 -16.05
CA GLN A 291 -19.23 24.17 -17.13
C GLN A 291 -18.80 22.99 -18.00
N TRP A 292 -18.55 21.83 -17.40
CA TRP A 292 -18.14 20.61 -18.11
C TRP A 292 -19.31 19.80 -18.69
N ALA A 293 -20.55 20.19 -18.42
CA ALA A 293 -21.70 19.48 -18.96
C ALA A 293 -21.92 19.76 -20.45
N ASP A 294 -21.33 20.83 -21.00
CA ASP A 294 -21.37 21.20 -22.43
C ASP A 294 -22.82 21.19 -22.99
N GLY A 295 -23.78 21.70 -22.20
CA GLY A 295 -25.23 21.73 -22.52
C GLY A 295 -26.02 20.47 -22.10
N GLY A 296 -25.33 19.43 -21.63
CA GLY A 296 -25.92 18.23 -21.03
C GLY A 296 -26.25 18.38 -19.53
N LYS A 297 -26.59 17.27 -18.89
CA LYS A 297 -26.85 17.24 -17.43
C LYS A 297 -25.52 17.20 -16.66
N PRO A 298 -25.28 18.12 -15.70
CA PRO A 298 -24.10 18.09 -14.84
C PRO A 298 -24.04 16.77 -14.07
N ARG A 299 -22.88 16.11 -14.10
CA ARG A 299 -22.71 14.78 -13.51
C ARG A 299 -21.35 14.63 -12.86
N LEU A 300 -21.33 14.05 -11.66
CA LEU A 300 -20.13 13.58 -10.96
C LEU A 300 -20.07 12.05 -11.06
N TYR A 301 -18.99 11.50 -11.61
CA TYR A 301 -18.80 10.05 -11.71
C TYR A 301 -18.07 9.47 -10.50
N ALA A 302 -17.06 10.14 -9.96
CA ALA A 302 -16.32 9.66 -8.79
C ALA A 302 -16.16 10.72 -7.71
N LEU A 303 -16.48 10.36 -6.47
CA LEU A 303 -16.17 11.15 -5.27
C LEU A 303 -15.16 10.37 -4.44
N ILE A 304 -13.93 10.89 -4.31
CA ILE A 304 -12.85 10.30 -3.52
C ILE A 304 -12.60 11.18 -2.29
N ASN A 305 -13.15 10.75 -1.16
CA ASN A 305 -12.91 11.35 0.14
C ASN A 305 -11.55 10.87 0.68
N ASN A 306 -10.47 11.47 0.16
CA ASN A 306 -9.07 11.15 0.53
C ASN A 306 -8.52 12.05 1.64
N ALA A 307 -8.99 13.30 1.76
CA ALA A 307 -8.51 14.21 2.80
C ALA A 307 -8.67 13.55 4.19
N ALA A 308 -7.58 13.51 4.94
CA ALA A 308 -7.57 12.94 6.26
C ALA A 308 -6.67 13.73 7.21
N GLN A 309 -7.09 13.82 8.45
CA GLN A 309 -6.31 14.29 9.58
C GLN A 309 -5.97 13.09 10.45
N THR A 310 -4.71 12.65 10.38
CA THR A 310 -4.17 11.54 11.19
C THR A 310 -3.07 12.01 12.13
N LEU A 311 -2.32 13.07 11.77
CA LEU A 311 -1.34 13.68 12.65
C LEU A 311 -1.52 15.18 12.62
N THR A 312 -1.33 15.79 13.78
CA THR A 312 -1.33 17.23 13.92
C THR A 312 0.02 17.78 13.43
N ASP A 313 -0.02 18.50 12.31
CA ASP A 313 1.17 19.18 11.81
C ASP A 313 1.65 20.22 12.83
N SER A 314 2.97 20.44 12.92
CA SER A 314 3.48 21.53 13.76
C SER A 314 3.14 22.89 13.13
N VAL A 315 2.92 23.90 13.97
CA VAL A 315 2.64 25.27 13.51
C VAL A 315 3.74 25.78 12.57
N LYS A 316 5.01 25.45 12.87
CA LYS A 316 6.15 25.76 12.00
C LYS A 316 6.01 25.18 10.58
N LYS A 317 5.48 23.96 10.46
CA LYS A 317 5.26 23.31 9.16
C LYS A 317 4.09 23.96 8.40
N GLU A 318 3.01 24.32 9.09
CA GLU A 318 1.90 25.07 8.49
C GLU A 318 2.35 26.45 8.00
N ASN A 319 3.14 27.19 8.79
CA ASN A 319 3.68 28.51 8.41
C ASN A 319 4.54 28.44 7.15
N ARG A 320 5.46 27.46 7.06
CA ARG A 320 6.26 27.25 5.83
C ARG A 320 5.39 26.97 4.60
N ALA A 321 4.28 26.25 4.78
CA ALA A 321 3.36 25.98 3.67
C ALA A 321 2.58 27.25 3.26
N LEU A 322 2.24 28.12 4.22
CA LEU A 322 1.62 29.42 3.96
C LEU A 322 2.57 30.38 3.22
N GLU A 323 3.81 30.51 3.70
CA GLU A 323 4.84 31.33 3.05
C GLU A 323 5.03 30.90 1.59
N ARG A 324 5.10 29.60 1.34
CA ARG A 324 5.21 29.04 -0.01
C ARG A 324 3.99 29.36 -0.87
N GLU A 325 2.79 29.27 -0.33
CA GLU A 325 1.57 29.64 -1.06
C GLU A 325 1.57 31.12 -1.43
N GLU A 326 1.96 31.99 -0.49
CA GLU A 326 1.98 33.44 -0.72
C GLU A 326 3.03 33.82 -1.78
N ASN A 327 4.19 33.18 -1.77
CA ASN A 327 5.21 33.35 -2.80
C ASN A 327 4.70 32.95 -4.21
N LEU A 328 3.76 32.02 -4.30
CA LEU A 328 3.15 31.60 -5.56
C LEU A 328 2.01 32.53 -6.02
N ARG A 329 1.49 33.41 -5.15
CA ARG A 329 0.39 34.34 -5.47
C ARG A 329 0.79 35.38 -6.52
N GLY A 330 2.07 35.75 -6.57
CA GLY A 330 2.64 36.68 -7.54
C GLY A 330 2.96 36.07 -8.93
N CYS A 331 2.92 34.74 -9.05
CA CYS A 331 3.04 34.07 -10.35
C CYS A 331 1.63 33.93 -10.93
N GLU A 332 1.38 34.36 -12.17
CA GLU A 332 0.06 34.15 -12.79
C GLU A 332 -0.28 32.65 -12.79
N PRO A 333 -1.31 32.20 -12.07
CA PRO A 333 -1.73 30.82 -12.15
C PRO A 333 -2.26 30.58 -13.57
N TYR A 334 -1.88 29.45 -14.15
CA TYR A 334 -2.35 29.02 -15.47
C TYR A 334 -3.88 29.23 -15.60
N PRO A 335 -4.34 29.90 -16.67
CA PRO A 335 -5.75 30.24 -16.84
C PRO A 335 -6.66 29.02 -16.66
N GLY A 336 -7.69 29.16 -15.83
CA GLY A 336 -8.72 28.13 -15.65
C GLY A 336 -8.40 27.02 -14.66
N LEU A 337 -7.16 26.85 -14.16
CA LEU A 337 -6.86 25.77 -13.19
C LEU A 337 -7.40 26.07 -11.78
N LEU A 338 -7.47 27.32 -11.36
CA LEU A 338 -7.98 27.73 -10.04
C LEU A 338 -9.41 28.25 -10.15
N ILE A 339 -10.37 27.60 -9.48
CA ILE A 339 -11.80 27.92 -9.60
C ILE A 339 -12.17 29.21 -8.86
N LYS A 340 -11.59 29.48 -7.68
CA LYS A 340 -11.95 30.64 -6.85
C LYS A 340 -10.72 31.21 -6.14
N ARG A 341 -10.44 32.51 -6.36
CA ARG A 341 -9.30 33.24 -5.74
C ARG A 341 -9.58 33.80 -4.34
N SER A 342 -10.83 33.77 -3.87
CA SER A 342 -11.22 34.35 -2.58
C SER A 342 -10.77 33.54 -1.36
N TYR A 343 -10.44 32.26 -1.56
CA TYR A 343 -9.95 31.40 -0.49
C TYR A 343 -8.57 31.88 0.00
N LYS A 344 -8.44 32.00 1.32
CA LYS A 344 -7.17 32.29 2.00
C LYS A 344 -6.84 31.14 2.95
N PRO A 345 -5.68 30.47 2.74
CA PRO A 345 -5.17 29.48 3.69
C PRO A 345 -4.98 30.05 5.08
N ARG A 346 -5.17 29.23 6.12
CA ARG A 346 -5.10 29.64 7.53
C ARG A 346 -4.32 28.64 8.36
N VAL A 347 -3.56 29.12 9.34
CA VAL A 347 -2.99 28.26 10.40
C VAL A 347 -4.12 27.71 11.24
N ARG A 348 -4.11 26.40 11.54
CA ARG A 348 -5.15 25.77 12.39
C ARG A 348 -6.59 26.02 11.93
N GLY A 349 -6.80 26.24 10.63
CA GLY A 349 -8.13 26.49 10.05
C GLY A 349 -8.73 27.85 10.41
N GLY A 350 -7.98 28.71 11.12
CA GLY A 350 -8.49 29.95 11.70
C GLY A 350 -9.30 29.73 12.98
N VAL A 351 -9.23 28.54 13.58
CA VAL A 351 -9.88 28.26 14.87
C VAL A 351 -9.15 29.03 15.96
N VAL A 352 -9.86 29.95 16.62
CA VAL A 352 -9.43 30.52 17.90
C VAL A 352 -9.55 29.42 18.95
N PRO A 353 -8.54 29.18 19.80
CA PRO A 353 -8.66 28.19 20.87
C PRO A 353 -9.98 28.40 21.61
N LEU A 354 -10.80 27.35 21.66
CA LEU A 354 -12.03 27.37 22.43
C LEU A 354 -11.58 27.51 23.90
N MET A 355 -11.70 28.70 24.48
CA MET A 355 -11.48 28.91 25.91
C MET A 355 -12.63 28.25 26.67
N LEU A 356 -12.65 26.92 26.69
CA LEU A 356 -13.39 26.15 27.67
C LEU A 356 -12.39 25.76 28.77
N GLU A 357 -12.66 26.27 29.97
CA GLU A 357 -11.92 26.10 31.23
C GLU A 357 -10.86 27.16 31.57
N SER A 358 -11.35 28.32 31.99
CA SER A 358 -10.70 29.12 33.04
C SER A 358 -11.69 29.51 34.13
N ASP A 359 -12.38 28.53 34.72
CA ASP A 359 -13.23 28.72 35.92
C ASP A 359 -13.07 27.56 36.92
N LYS A 360 -11.82 27.18 37.22
CA LYS A 360 -11.51 26.50 38.49
C LYS A 360 -10.88 27.50 39.46
N VAL A 361 -11.73 28.39 39.92
CA VAL A 361 -11.54 29.20 41.12
C VAL A 361 -11.43 28.23 42.32
N TYR A 362 -10.26 28.18 42.95
CA TYR A 362 -10.12 27.67 44.32
C TYR A 362 -10.97 28.55 45.26
N PRO A 363 -11.74 27.99 46.22
CA PRO A 363 -12.62 28.79 47.04
C PRO A 363 -11.79 29.61 48.05
N LYS A 364 -11.76 30.92 47.88
CA LYS A 364 -11.47 31.86 48.98
C LYS A 364 -12.61 32.86 49.08
N ARG A 365 -13.52 32.54 50.00
CA ARG A 365 -14.25 33.40 50.94
C ARG A 365 -14.55 34.86 50.53
N ILE A 366 -15.86 35.14 50.59
CA ILE A 366 -16.55 36.30 51.20
C ILE A 366 -17.06 37.40 50.24
N ASP A 367 -18.38 37.61 50.38
CA ASP A 367 -19.29 38.72 50.09
C ASP A 367 -19.85 39.02 48.68
N SER A 368 -21.17 38.80 48.61
CA SER A 368 -22.29 39.38 47.84
C SER A 368 -22.17 40.82 47.30
N PRO A 369 -23.18 41.35 46.56
CA PRO A 369 -23.92 40.77 45.43
C PRO A 369 -24.01 41.72 44.20
N GLU A 370 -24.46 41.16 43.07
CA GLU A 370 -25.22 41.82 41.98
C GLU A 370 -24.66 43.04 41.24
N VAL A 371 -24.46 42.91 39.91
CA VAL A 371 -25.04 43.81 38.88
C VAL A 371 -25.17 43.03 37.56
N ARG A 372 -26.38 43.00 37.00
CA ARG A 372 -26.71 42.66 35.60
C ARG A 372 -26.39 43.86 34.69
N VAL A 373 -26.07 43.64 33.42
CA VAL A 373 -26.74 44.20 32.22
C VAL A 373 -25.91 43.96 30.95
N ASP A 374 -26.57 43.30 30.00
CA ASP A 374 -26.63 43.36 28.53
C ASP A 374 -25.59 44.13 27.65
N ASN A 375 -25.45 43.53 26.45
CA ASN A 375 -25.21 44.10 25.11
C ASN A 375 -23.79 44.27 24.55
N VAL A 376 -23.49 43.38 23.59
CA VAL A 376 -23.22 43.63 22.15
C VAL A 376 -22.73 45.03 21.74
N GLU A 377 -21.67 44.99 20.93
CA GLU A 377 -21.05 46.03 20.06
C GLU A 377 -20.04 47.00 20.68
N SER A 378 -18.75 46.76 20.42
CA SER A 378 -17.90 47.70 19.66
C SER A 378 -16.47 47.15 19.50
N LEU A 379 -15.97 47.21 18.26
CA LEU A 379 -14.56 47.07 17.93
C LEU A 379 -13.81 48.30 18.47
N GLU A 380 -12.91 48.09 19.44
CA GLU A 380 -11.77 48.99 19.62
C GLU A 380 -10.46 48.21 19.66
N ARG A 381 -9.53 48.67 18.81
CA ARG A 381 -8.13 48.28 18.73
C ARG A 381 -7.46 48.62 20.06
N THR A 382 -7.33 47.65 20.95
CA THR A 382 -6.42 47.80 22.09
C THR A 382 -5.04 47.27 21.71
N GLN A 383 -4.08 48.17 21.85
CA GLN A 383 -2.67 47.99 21.59
C GLN A 383 -2.12 46.71 22.24
N THR A 384 -1.31 46.01 21.47
CA THR A 384 -0.51 44.86 21.90
C THR A 384 0.34 45.23 23.11
N SER A 385 -0.09 44.78 24.29
CA SER A 385 0.83 44.57 25.41
C SER A 385 1.58 43.28 25.14
N GLU A 386 2.84 43.45 24.72
CA GLU A 386 3.86 42.42 24.78
C GLU A 386 3.95 41.89 26.22
N ASN A 387 4.01 40.56 26.37
CA ASN A 387 4.19 39.79 27.63
C ASN A 387 2.94 39.04 28.10
N GLY A 388 2.58 38.02 27.34
CA GLY A 388 1.64 36.99 27.75
C GLY A 388 1.58 35.82 26.77
N ALA A 389 2.68 35.55 26.04
CA ALA A 389 2.77 34.34 25.25
C ALA A 389 2.94 33.16 26.21
N THR A 390 1.82 32.54 26.61
CA THR A 390 1.82 31.14 27.05
C THR A 390 2.46 30.35 25.92
N THR A 391 3.77 30.13 26.07
CA THR A 391 4.58 29.38 25.15
C THR A 391 4.12 27.95 25.29
N ILE A 392 3.14 27.54 24.47
CA ILE A 392 2.72 26.14 24.37
C ILE A 392 3.98 25.37 24.01
N GLU A 393 4.47 24.56 24.96
CA GLU A 393 5.66 23.75 24.74
C GLU A 393 5.51 22.99 23.41
N PRO A 394 6.56 22.95 22.58
CA PRO A 394 6.50 22.16 21.35
C PRO A 394 6.23 20.71 21.74
N TYR A 395 5.05 20.19 21.38
CA TYR A 395 4.69 18.79 21.60
C TYR A 395 5.84 17.89 21.17
N THR A 396 6.50 17.26 22.14
CA THR A 396 7.66 16.38 21.90
C THR A 396 7.24 15.03 21.31
N LYS A 397 5.93 14.72 21.36
CA LYS A 397 5.31 13.48 20.88
C LYS A 397 4.15 13.80 19.95
N SER A 398 4.00 13.02 18.88
CA SER A 398 2.91 13.15 17.93
C SER A 398 1.59 12.60 18.49
N SER A 399 0.47 13.03 17.89
CA SER A 399 -0.87 12.60 18.29
C SER A 399 -1.14 11.10 18.13
N TRP A 400 -0.21 10.38 17.50
CA TRP A 400 -0.23 8.92 17.39
C TRP A 400 -0.01 8.19 18.72
N VAL A 401 0.83 8.75 19.59
CA VAL A 401 1.22 8.10 20.86
C VAL A 401 0.60 8.78 22.09
N GLN A 402 -0.27 9.76 21.87
CA GLN A 402 -1.01 10.47 22.91
C GLN A 402 -2.18 9.63 23.44
N ASP A 403 -2.36 9.63 24.77
CA ASP A 403 -3.58 9.17 25.44
C ASP A 403 -4.70 10.20 25.29
N MET A 404 -5.94 9.78 25.62
CA MET A 404 -7.12 10.64 25.61
C MET A 404 -6.93 11.99 26.31
N ARG A 405 -6.20 12.01 27.44
CA ARG A 405 -5.96 13.22 28.24
C ARG A 405 -4.92 14.17 27.63
N GLU A 406 -4.11 13.67 26.70
CA GLU A 406 -3.01 14.42 26.08
C GLU A 406 -3.41 15.00 24.72
N ILE A 407 -4.53 14.56 24.14
CA ILE A 407 -5.01 15.01 22.84
C ILE A 407 -5.76 16.33 23.00
N PRO A 408 -5.32 17.42 22.35
CA PRO A 408 -6.01 18.70 22.39
C PRO A 408 -7.42 18.61 21.77
N TYR A 409 -8.39 19.35 22.30
CA TYR A 409 -9.76 19.31 21.79
C TYR A 409 -9.87 19.79 20.33
N GLU A 410 -9.03 20.73 19.92
CA GLU A 410 -8.95 21.19 18.53
C GLU A 410 -8.52 20.09 17.56
N ASP A 411 -7.72 19.13 18.02
CA ASP A 411 -7.29 17.98 17.23
C ASP A 411 -8.40 16.94 17.12
N VAL A 412 -9.17 16.74 18.19
CA VAL A 412 -10.39 15.91 18.17
C VAL A 412 -11.40 16.49 17.19
N GLY A 413 -11.69 17.79 17.28
CA GLY A 413 -12.60 18.50 16.38
C GLY A 413 -12.12 18.46 14.94
N SER A 414 -10.82 18.68 14.70
CA SER A 414 -10.22 18.59 13.37
C SER A 414 -10.32 17.19 12.78
N ALA A 415 -10.04 16.15 13.56
CA ALA A 415 -10.12 14.76 13.10
C ALA A 415 -11.56 14.38 12.71
N LEU A 416 -12.55 14.68 13.56
CA LEU A 416 -13.96 14.42 13.27
C LEU A 416 -14.46 15.24 12.07
N SER A 417 -14.06 16.52 11.98
CA SER A 417 -14.46 17.39 10.87
C SER A 417 -13.91 16.87 9.53
N VAL A 418 -12.59 16.67 9.45
CA VAL A 418 -11.90 16.29 8.20
C VAL A 418 -12.23 14.86 7.79
N ASN A 419 -12.21 13.91 8.73
CA ASN A 419 -12.34 12.48 8.40
C ASN A 419 -13.79 12.01 8.28
N THR A 420 -14.77 12.72 8.84
CA THR A 420 -16.16 12.23 8.92
C THR A 420 -17.19 13.28 8.49
N PHE A 421 -17.20 14.46 9.11
CA PHE A 421 -18.26 15.45 8.88
C PHE A 421 -18.22 16.02 7.46
N VAL A 422 -17.03 16.33 6.93
CA VAL A 422 -16.89 16.80 5.55
C VAL A 422 -17.26 15.71 4.53
N PRO A 423 -16.76 14.46 4.63
CA PRO A 423 -17.27 13.37 3.81
C PRO A 423 -18.80 13.23 3.82
N PHE A 424 -19.43 13.38 5.00
CA PHE A 424 -20.90 13.40 5.11
C PHE A 424 -21.53 14.55 4.31
N ILE A 425 -21.04 15.79 4.46
CA ILE A 425 -21.52 16.94 3.69
C ILE A 425 -21.37 16.69 2.19
N LEU A 426 -20.20 16.21 1.75
CA LEU A 426 -19.92 15.96 0.33
C LEU A 426 -20.82 14.88 -0.24
N CYS A 427 -21.01 13.76 0.46
CA CYS A 427 -21.95 12.72 0.04
C CYS A 427 -23.38 13.28 -0.06
N ARG A 428 -23.87 13.95 0.99
CA ARG A 428 -25.23 14.52 1.02
C ARG A 428 -25.49 15.49 -0.14
N GLU A 429 -24.55 16.39 -0.40
CA GLU A 429 -24.72 17.47 -1.37
C GLU A 429 -24.42 17.07 -2.82
N LEU A 430 -23.53 16.09 -3.04
CA LEU A 430 -23.06 15.71 -4.37
C LEU A 430 -23.71 14.43 -4.89
N LEU A 431 -24.22 13.53 -4.04
CA LEU A 431 -25.00 12.36 -4.51
C LEU A 431 -26.14 12.75 -5.48
N PRO A 432 -26.89 13.86 -5.29
CA PRO A 432 -27.84 14.40 -6.27
C PRO A 432 -27.32 14.53 -7.71
N PHE A 433 -26.02 14.78 -7.87
CA PHE A 433 -25.32 14.93 -9.16
C PHE A 433 -24.64 13.64 -9.62
N MET A 434 -24.81 12.54 -8.89
CA MET A 434 -24.24 11.22 -9.20
C MET A 434 -25.32 10.23 -9.60
N GLY A 435 -24.94 9.29 -10.47
CA GLY A 435 -25.82 8.18 -10.86
C GLY A 435 -26.99 8.57 -11.77
N VAL A 436 -27.97 7.67 -11.86
CA VAL A 436 -29.23 7.89 -12.60
C VAL A 436 -30.38 7.89 -11.61
N VAL A 437 -31.30 8.84 -11.71
CA VAL A 437 -32.50 8.91 -10.85
C VAL A 437 -33.57 8.02 -11.46
N GLY A 438 -33.93 6.93 -10.80
CA GLY A 438 -35.02 6.04 -11.18
C GLY A 438 -34.95 4.72 -10.42
N PRO A 439 -36.07 4.00 -10.25
CA PRO A 439 -36.03 2.66 -9.70
C PRO A 439 -35.07 1.82 -10.56
N SER A 440 -34.14 1.11 -9.91
CA SER A 440 -33.35 0.11 -10.62
C SER A 440 -34.36 -0.79 -11.36
N PRO A 441 -34.23 -0.98 -12.68
CA PRO A 441 -35.13 -1.90 -13.36
C PRO A 441 -35.08 -3.23 -12.62
N THR A 442 -36.23 -3.90 -12.49
CA THR A 442 -36.30 -5.30 -12.09
C THR A 442 -35.63 -6.10 -13.21
N VAL A 443 -34.29 -6.14 -13.20
CA VAL A 443 -33.49 -6.80 -14.23
C VAL A 443 -33.22 -8.22 -13.77
N SER A 444 -33.50 -9.16 -14.65
CA SER A 444 -33.11 -10.56 -14.57
C SER A 444 -31.63 -10.70 -14.21
N PRO A 445 -31.22 -11.73 -13.44
CA PRO A 445 -29.86 -11.87 -12.90
C PRO A 445 -28.70 -12.01 -13.91
N GLU A 446 -28.96 -11.91 -15.21
CA GLU A 446 -28.01 -12.27 -16.29
C GLU A 446 -27.32 -11.09 -16.98
N THR A 447 -27.73 -9.83 -16.73
CA THR A 447 -27.05 -8.65 -17.32
C THR A 447 -26.26 -7.88 -16.26
N ALA A 448 -24.93 -7.90 -16.35
CA ALA A 448 -24.06 -7.16 -15.44
C ALA A 448 -24.38 -5.65 -15.46
N VAL A 449 -24.92 -5.13 -14.36
CA VAL A 449 -25.34 -3.72 -14.27
C VAL A 449 -24.13 -2.85 -13.92
N LYS A 450 -23.62 -2.10 -14.90
CA LYS A 450 -22.51 -1.16 -14.71
C LYS A 450 -22.86 -0.04 -13.72
N PRO A 451 -21.99 0.30 -12.75
CA PRO A 451 -22.20 1.43 -11.85
C PRO A 451 -22.31 2.74 -12.61
N GLN A 452 -23.11 3.65 -12.07
CA GLN A 452 -23.34 4.98 -12.64
C GLN A 452 -22.64 6.09 -11.84
N GLY A 453 -21.95 5.71 -10.77
CA GLY A 453 -21.07 6.57 -10.01
C GLY A 453 -20.35 5.77 -8.92
N TYR A 454 -19.31 6.37 -8.35
CA TYR A 454 -18.43 5.75 -7.36
C TYR A 454 -18.18 6.71 -6.21
N VAL A 455 -18.37 6.25 -4.98
CA VAL A 455 -17.94 6.99 -3.77
C VAL A 455 -16.90 6.14 -3.06
N ILE A 456 -15.69 6.68 -2.94
CA ILE A 456 -14.57 6.02 -2.27
C ILE A 456 -14.18 6.82 -1.03
N ASN A 457 -14.44 6.23 0.13
CA ASN A 457 -14.05 6.77 1.43
C ASN A 457 -12.69 6.18 1.83
N VAL A 458 -11.63 6.99 1.85
CA VAL A 458 -10.30 6.51 2.21
C VAL A 458 -10.17 6.41 3.73
N SER A 459 -10.18 5.18 4.22
CA SER A 459 -10.05 4.85 5.65
C SER A 459 -8.73 4.14 5.93
N SER A 460 -8.65 3.44 7.05
CA SER A 460 -7.47 2.71 7.50
C SER A 460 -7.87 1.62 8.50
N ARG A 461 -6.90 0.82 8.93
CA ARG A 461 -7.06 -0.10 10.08
C ARG A 461 -7.62 0.59 11.34
N GLU A 462 -7.37 1.88 11.51
CA GLU A 462 -7.83 2.65 12.69
C GLU A 462 -9.36 2.65 12.82
N GLY A 463 -10.09 2.51 11.71
CA GLY A 463 -11.54 2.42 11.72
C GLY A 463 -12.10 1.01 11.95
N ILE A 464 -11.25 -0.02 12.07
CA ILE A 464 -11.68 -1.41 12.25
C ILE A 464 -11.71 -1.74 13.75
N PHE A 465 -12.73 -2.49 14.17
CA PHE A 465 -12.82 -3.07 15.50
C PHE A 465 -11.86 -4.27 15.64
N GLU A 466 -11.42 -4.55 16.86
CA GLU A 466 -10.49 -5.65 17.12
C GLU A 466 -11.28 -6.83 17.71
N ASP A 467 -10.97 -8.05 17.26
CA ASP A 467 -11.65 -9.27 17.71
C ASP A 467 -11.37 -9.62 19.18
N THR A 468 -10.33 -9.01 19.76
CA THR A 468 -9.90 -9.25 21.14
C THR A 468 -9.77 -7.94 21.92
N THR A 469 -10.12 -8.01 23.21
CA THR A 469 -10.02 -6.86 24.13
C THR A 469 -8.57 -6.50 24.50
N SER A 470 -7.61 -7.38 24.20
CA SER A 470 -6.20 -7.23 24.52
C SER A 470 -5.33 -6.80 23.33
N SER A 471 -5.93 -6.48 22.17
CA SER A 471 -5.20 -6.06 20.98
C SER A 471 -4.26 -4.89 21.25
N THR A 472 -3.01 -4.99 20.79
CA THR A 472 -2.02 -3.92 20.93
C THR A 472 -2.30 -2.71 20.06
N ALA A 473 -3.13 -2.85 19.04
CA ALA A 473 -3.45 -1.77 18.11
C ALA A 473 -4.40 -0.72 18.72
N LYS A 474 -5.28 -1.12 19.64
CA LYS A 474 -6.29 -0.25 20.28
C LYS A 474 -6.15 -0.24 21.80
N ARG A 475 -5.10 0.44 22.31
CA ARG A 475 -4.76 0.50 23.75
C ARG A 475 -4.76 1.90 24.33
N GLY A 476 -5.85 2.65 24.13
CA GLY A 476 -6.02 4.00 24.72
C GLY A 476 -5.26 5.13 24.03
N LYS A 477 -4.51 4.83 22.95
CA LYS A 477 -3.77 5.80 22.14
C LYS A 477 -4.53 6.15 20.86
N HIS A 478 -4.29 7.36 20.36
CA HIS A 478 -4.77 7.81 19.05
C HIS A 478 -6.31 7.73 18.87
N VAL A 479 -7.05 7.95 19.94
CA VAL A 479 -8.49 7.63 19.99
C VAL A 479 -9.33 8.45 19.00
N HIS A 480 -9.00 9.72 18.77
CA HIS A 480 -9.73 10.62 17.85
C HIS A 480 -9.72 10.12 16.39
N THR A 481 -8.58 9.63 15.90
CA THR A 481 -8.49 9.06 14.55
C THR A 481 -9.21 7.72 14.48
N ASN A 482 -9.04 6.86 15.48
CA ASN A 482 -9.75 5.57 15.55
C ASN A 482 -11.27 5.78 15.47
N MET A 483 -11.81 6.70 16.29
CA MET A 483 -13.23 7.05 16.31
C MET A 483 -13.69 7.64 14.97
N SER A 484 -12.97 8.61 14.42
CA SER A 484 -13.37 9.29 13.18
C SER A 484 -13.29 8.38 11.95
N LYS A 485 -12.30 7.47 11.87
CA LYS A 485 -12.22 6.46 10.81
C LYS A 485 -13.31 5.39 10.94
N ALA A 486 -13.66 4.98 12.16
CA ALA A 486 -14.79 4.07 12.38
C ALA A 486 -16.12 4.73 11.98
N ALA A 487 -16.30 6.02 12.29
CA ALA A 487 -17.48 6.78 11.86
C ALA A 487 -17.56 6.92 10.33
N LEU A 488 -16.42 7.08 9.63
CA LEU A 488 -16.38 7.08 8.16
C LEU A 488 -16.76 5.70 7.57
N ASN A 489 -16.33 4.61 8.21
CA ASN A 489 -16.73 3.26 7.81
C ASN A 489 -18.24 3.08 8.00
N MET A 490 -18.79 3.55 9.12
CA MET A 490 -20.23 3.49 9.41
C MET A 490 -21.05 4.30 8.41
N LEU A 491 -20.55 5.46 7.95
CA LEU A 491 -21.18 6.22 6.88
C LEU A 491 -21.31 5.39 5.60
N THR A 492 -20.27 4.62 5.25
CA THR A 492 -20.30 3.72 4.09
C THR A 492 -21.29 2.59 4.29
N GLU A 493 -21.25 1.93 5.44
CA GLU A 493 -22.15 0.81 5.77
C GLU A 493 -23.62 1.24 5.66
N THR A 494 -23.94 2.44 6.17
CA THR A 494 -25.30 2.96 6.19
C THR A 494 -25.79 3.41 4.81
N GLU A 495 -24.95 4.13 4.05
CA GLU A 495 -25.40 4.82 2.84
C GLU A 495 -25.19 4.02 1.54
N ALA A 496 -24.44 2.92 1.58
CA ALA A 496 -24.12 2.17 0.35
C ALA A 496 -25.34 1.52 -0.30
N GLU A 497 -26.23 0.88 0.48
CA GLU A 497 -27.44 0.26 -0.07
C GLU A 497 -28.41 1.30 -0.66
N PRO A 498 -28.78 2.40 0.03
CA PRO A 498 -29.61 3.45 -0.56
C PRO A 498 -28.97 4.06 -1.82
N ALA A 499 -27.67 4.36 -1.79
CA ALA A 499 -26.96 4.92 -2.94
C ALA A 499 -26.95 3.96 -4.15
N TRP A 500 -26.79 2.66 -3.91
CA TRP A 500 -26.86 1.64 -4.96
C TRP A 500 -28.28 1.51 -5.53
N ARG A 501 -29.29 1.32 -4.67
CA ARG A 501 -30.67 1.07 -5.11
C ARG A 501 -31.32 2.26 -5.82
N THR A 502 -31.03 3.48 -5.36
CA THR A 502 -31.70 4.69 -5.88
C THR A 502 -30.95 5.36 -7.03
N ARG A 503 -29.62 5.18 -7.10
CA ARG A 503 -28.76 5.91 -8.06
C ARG A 503 -27.79 5.02 -8.83
N ARG A 504 -27.65 3.73 -8.48
CA ARG A 504 -26.57 2.83 -8.94
C ARG A 504 -25.17 3.41 -8.67
N VAL A 505 -25.00 4.01 -7.50
CA VAL A 505 -23.71 4.53 -7.05
C VAL A 505 -23.05 3.51 -6.14
N ALA A 506 -21.88 3.01 -6.53
CA ALA A 506 -21.10 2.08 -5.74
C ALA A 506 -20.29 2.83 -4.68
N MET A 507 -20.71 2.73 -3.41
CA MET A 507 -20.03 3.35 -2.28
C MET A 507 -19.20 2.31 -1.53
N ASN A 508 -17.91 2.56 -1.32
CA ASN A 508 -17.01 1.68 -0.57
C ASN A 508 -16.07 2.48 0.33
N THR A 509 -15.56 1.79 1.35
CA THR A 509 -14.40 2.24 2.11
C THR A 509 -13.16 1.51 1.62
N VAL A 510 -12.02 2.19 1.53
CA VAL A 510 -10.74 1.59 1.13
C VAL A 510 -9.64 1.90 2.14
N ASP A 511 -8.92 0.87 2.59
CA ASP A 511 -7.62 0.98 3.26
C ASP A 511 -6.51 0.96 2.19
N PRO A 512 -5.82 2.09 1.95
CA PRO A 512 -4.77 2.19 0.95
C PRO A 512 -3.46 1.53 1.42
N GLY A 513 -3.39 1.05 2.67
CA GLY A 513 -2.25 0.39 3.25
C GLY A 513 -1.23 1.35 3.88
N TYR A 514 -0.08 0.78 4.25
CA TYR A 514 0.90 1.43 5.11
C TYR A 514 2.03 2.07 4.28
N MET A 515 1.83 3.33 3.89
CA MET A 515 2.76 4.11 3.06
C MET A 515 3.53 5.18 3.85
N SER A 516 3.08 5.49 5.06
CA SER A 516 3.65 6.52 5.92
C SER A 516 3.59 6.11 7.39
N ALA A 517 4.54 6.57 8.20
CA ALA A 517 4.55 6.31 9.63
C ALA A 517 4.60 7.63 10.42
N ALA A 518 4.03 7.60 11.62
CA ALA A 518 4.26 8.63 12.62
C ALA A 518 5.76 8.76 12.95
N PRO A 519 6.23 9.93 13.40
CA PRO A 519 7.63 10.17 13.73
C PRO A 519 8.27 9.08 14.59
N GLU A 520 7.55 8.57 15.58
CA GLU A 520 7.98 7.55 16.55
C GLU A 520 8.17 6.17 15.91
N TYR A 521 7.51 5.92 14.78
CA TYR A 521 7.56 4.65 14.05
C TYR A 521 8.30 4.80 12.72
N LYS A 522 9.08 5.88 12.54
CA LYS A 522 9.81 6.09 11.28
C LYS A 522 10.76 4.95 10.96
N ASP A 523 11.47 4.47 11.97
CA ASP A 523 12.47 3.40 11.88
C ASP A 523 11.83 2.00 11.93
N ALA A 524 10.51 1.92 12.13
CA ALA A 524 9.80 0.66 11.98
C ALA A 524 10.05 0.09 10.58
N PHE A 525 10.18 -1.24 10.50
CA PHE A 525 10.53 -1.95 9.26
C PHE A 525 11.85 -1.46 8.62
N GLY A 526 12.83 -1.06 9.45
CA GLY A 526 14.15 -0.64 8.98
C GLY A 526 14.12 0.69 8.21
N GLY A 527 13.21 1.61 8.58
CA GLY A 527 13.05 2.90 7.91
C GLY A 527 12.24 2.86 6.62
N THR A 528 11.91 1.67 6.12
CA THR A 528 11.19 1.48 4.85
C THR A 528 9.69 1.33 5.08
N ARG A 529 8.91 1.54 4.01
CA ARG A 529 7.46 1.32 4.01
C ARG A 529 7.15 0.14 3.10
N PRO A 530 6.16 -0.70 3.46
CA PRO A 530 5.87 -1.88 2.67
C PRO A 530 5.32 -1.58 1.27
N ILE A 531 4.77 -0.39 1.06
CA ILE A 531 4.20 0.06 -0.21
C ILE A 531 4.43 1.55 -0.43
N GLY A 532 4.42 1.98 -1.69
CA GLY A 532 4.51 3.39 -2.07
C GLY A 532 3.14 4.06 -2.25
N TRP A 533 3.15 5.38 -2.47
CA TRP A 533 1.93 6.16 -2.72
C TRP A 533 1.20 5.75 -4.00
N GLU A 534 1.95 5.33 -5.02
CA GLU A 534 1.40 4.76 -6.25
C GLU A 534 0.57 3.51 -5.95
N ASP A 535 1.09 2.56 -5.16
CA ASP A 535 0.33 1.37 -4.79
C ASP A 535 -0.90 1.68 -3.93
N GLY A 536 -0.82 2.71 -3.10
CA GLY A 536 -1.98 3.22 -2.37
C GLY A 536 -3.06 3.75 -3.31
N ALA A 537 -2.67 4.57 -4.30
CA ALA A 537 -3.59 5.09 -5.30
C ALA A 537 -4.21 3.96 -6.12
N GLY A 538 -3.45 2.91 -6.41
CA GLY A 538 -3.96 1.68 -7.02
C GLY A 538 -5.09 1.05 -6.21
N ARG A 539 -4.94 0.91 -4.89
CA ARG A 539 -6.00 0.38 -4.02
C ARG A 539 -7.24 1.25 -4.00
N VAL A 540 -7.06 2.57 -3.91
CA VAL A 540 -8.17 3.56 -3.91
C VAL A 540 -8.99 3.46 -5.19
N LEU A 541 -8.33 3.30 -6.33
CA LEU A 541 -8.98 3.26 -7.66
C LEU A 541 -9.37 1.85 -8.11
N TRP A 542 -8.88 0.80 -7.47
CA TRP A 542 -9.17 -0.59 -7.83
C TRP A 542 -10.67 -0.93 -7.94
N PRO A 543 -11.57 -0.55 -7.00
CA PRO A 543 -13.00 -0.85 -7.16
C PRO A 543 -13.64 -0.15 -8.36
N ILE A 544 -13.08 0.99 -8.79
CA ILE A 544 -13.51 1.67 -10.03
C ILE A 544 -12.97 0.89 -11.24
N ALA A 545 -11.68 0.55 -11.23
CA ALA A 545 -11.03 -0.13 -12.34
C ALA A 545 -11.63 -1.50 -12.63
N VAL A 546 -11.87 -2.32 -11.60
CA VAL A 546 -12.51 -3.64 -11.75
C VAL A 546 -13.95 -3.51 -12.29
N ALA A 547 -14.71 -2.53 -11.81
CA ALA A 547 -16.07 -2.30 -12.31
C ALA A 547 -16.09 -1.82 -13.78
N GLU A 548 -15.13 -0.97 -14.17
CA GLU A 548 -15.04 -0.43 -15.53
C GLU A 548 -14.45 -1.42 -16.55
N ILE A 549 -13.50 -2.28 -16.13
CA ILE A 549 -12.78 -3.23 -17.00
C ILE A 549 -13.44 -4.60 -17.01
N GLU A 550 -13.76 -5.14 -15.83
CA GLU A 550 -14.21 -6.53 -15.65
C GLU A 550 -15.73 -6.62 -15.45
N GLY A 551 -16.41 -5.49 -15.24
CA GLY A 551 -17.84 -5.45 -14.95
C GLY A 551 -18.21 -5.96 -13.54
N GLN A 552 -17.21 -6.31 -12.71
CA GLN A 552 -17.45 -6.74 -11.34
C GLN A 552 -17.70 -5.52 -10.45
N VAL A 553 -18.91 -5.46 -9.90
CA VAL A 553 -19.33 -4.36 -9.02
C VAL A 553 -19.18 -4.75 -7.56
N ILE A 554 -18.52 -3.87 -6.81
CA ILE A 554 -18.37 -3.98 -5.36
C ILE A 554 -18.94 -2.71 -4.73
N TRP A 555 -19.81 -2.85 -3.73
CA TRP A 555 -20.37 -1.74 -2.95
C TRP A 555 -20.69 -2.22 -1.53
N GLY A 556 -20.72 -1.28 -0.57
CA GLY A 556 -21.01 -1.58 0.84
C GLY A 556 -19.93 -2.41 1.52
N ARG A 557 -18.67 -2.32 1.05
CA ARG A 557 -17.55 -3.10 1.61
C ARG A 557 -16.41 -2.20 2.08
N PHE A 558 -15.72 -2.69 3.11
CA PHE A 558 -14.39 -2.23 3.49
C PHE A 558 -13.35 -3.04 2.71
N LEU A 559 -12.61 -2.36 1.84
CA LEU A 559 -11.65 -2.98 0.94
C LEU A 559 -10.23 -2.81 1.46
N LYS A 560 -9.47 -3.89 1.48
CA LYS A 560 -8.06 -3.92 1.87
C LYS A 560 -7.32 -4.94 1.03
N HIS A 561 -6.12 -4.57 0.58
CA HIS A 561 -5.29 -5.43 -0.27
C HIS A 561 -6.03 -5.96 -1.52
N TYR A 562 -6.81 -5.11 -2.21
CA TYR A 562 -7.56 -5.48 -3.41
C TYR A 562 -8.61 -6.58 -3.20
N GLY A 563 -9.19 -6.64 -2.00
CA GLY A 563 -10.29 -7.54 -1.68
C GLY A 563 -11.15 -6.97 -0.56
N ALA A 564 -12.36 -7.49 -0.41
CA ALA A 564 -13.22 -7.16 0.72
C ALA A 564 -12.65 -7.83 1.99
N VAL A 565 -12.65 -7.08 3.09
CA VAL A 565 -12.40 -7.65 4.41
C VAL A 565 -13.69 -8.30 4.89
N GLU A 566 -13.66 -9.59 5.20
CA GLU A 566 -14.74 -10.24 5.93
C GLU A 566 -14.73 -9.71 7.36
N VAL A 567 -15.79 -9.00 7.73
CA VAL A 567 -16.09 -8.64 9.11
C VAL A 567 -17.16 -9.64 9.54
N ASP A 568 -16.88 -10.51 10.50
CA ASP A 568 -17.86 -11.46 11.04
C ASP A 568 -18.89 -10.67 11.89
N PRO A 569 -20.14 -10.48 11.41
CA PRO A 569 -21.14 -9.72 12.14
C PRO A 569 -21.68 -10.49 13.35
N GLY A 570 -21.40 -11.80 13.46
CA GLY A 570 -21.97 -12.70 14.48
C GLY A 570 -21.46 -12.50 15.90
N ARG A 571 -20.41 -11.70 16.11
CA ARG A 571 -19.81 -11.45 17.45
C ARG A 571 -19.98 -10.03 17.98
N GLY A 572 -20.83 -9.21 17.35
CA GLY A 572 -21.28 -7.95 17.92
C GLY A 572 -20.17 -7.05 18.45
N ARG A 573 -19.29 -6.58 17.55
CA ARG A 573 -18.63 -5.26 17.60
C ARG A 573 -18.29 -4.86 16.16
N GLY A 574 -19.33 -4.59 15.38
CA GLY A 574 -19.30 -4.31 13.94
C GLY A 574 -20.64 -4.68 13.35
#